data_AF-A0A291BBN7-F1
#
_entry.id   AF-A0A291BBN7-F1
#
_cell.length_a   1.000
_cell.length_b   1.000
_cell.length_c   1.000
_cell.angle_alpha   90.00
_cell.angle_beta   90.00
_cell.angle_gamma   90.00
#
_symmetry.space_group_name_H-M   'P 1'
#
loop_
_entity.id
_entity.type
_entity.pdbx_description
1 polymer ?
#
loop_
_entity_poly.entity_id
_entity_poly.type
_entity_poly.pdbx_seq_one_letter_code
_entity_poly.pdbx_strand_id
1 'polypeptide(L)'
;MSCPYYSCISKRVKIINVTFKTRNDATILHLNIYSTRLQVYDEGEWQVKNHGTGGKRRVWHKLHSAVEINTHEIVVAKLSALNMTDSAVLSNLLQQIRLKITEMSGGGPCDTK
;
A
#
# COMPACT_ATOMS: atom_id res chain seq x y z
N MET A 1 12.04 -20.12 -19.67
CA MET A 1 10.71 -19.53 -19.37
C MET A 1 10.63 -18.18 -20.06
N SER A 2 9.63 -17.96 -20.92
CA SER A 2 9.42 -16.68 -21.61
C SER A 2 9.02 -15.64 -20.56
N CYS A 3 9.77 -14.54 -20.48
CA CYS A 3 9.43 -13.40 -19.64
C CYS A 3 8.11 -12.81 -20.17
N PRO A 4 7.07 -12.65 -19.33
CA PRO A 4 5.80 -12.11 -19.79
C PRO A 4 6.01 -10.68 -20.28
N TYR A 5 5.67 -10.46 -21.56
CA TYR A 5 5.62 -9.13 -22.17
C TYR A 5 4.58 -8.27 -21.41
N TYR A 6 4.86 -6.98 -21.21
CA TYR A 6 4.08 -6.09 -20.34
C TYR A 6 2.57 -6.03 -20.67
N SER A 7 2.18 -6.36 -21.89
CA SER A 7 0.78 -6.44 -22.32
C SER A 7 0.01 -7.60 -21.69
N CYS A 8 0.69 -8.65 -21.23
CA CYS A 8 0.07 -9.83 -20.62
C CYS A 8 -0.25 -9.65 -19.13
N ILE A 9 0.39 -8.68 -18.45
CA ILE A 9 0.24 -8.43 -17.00
C ILE A 9 -0.75 -7.28 -16.71
N SER A 10 -1.01 -6.40 -17.67
CA SER A 10 -1.92 -5.26 -17.47
C SER A 10 -3.38 -5.67 -17.70
N LYS A 11 -3.94 -6.46 -16.78
CA LYS A 11 -5.40 -6.65 -16.70
C LYS A 11 -6.01 -5.47 -15.94
N ARG A 12 -6.72 -4.59 -16.65
CA ARG A 12 -7.47 -3.48 -16.03
C ARG A 12 -8.69 -4.05 -15.32
N VAL A 13 -8.68 -4.03 -14.00
CA VAL A 13 -9.85 -4.38 -13.19
C VAL A 13 -10.15 -3.23 -12.25
N LYS A 14 -11.44 -2.89 -12.13
CA LYS A 14 -11.89 -1.73 -11.34
C LYS A 14 -11.60 -1.89 -9.86
N ILE A 15 -11.65 -3.13 -9.35
CA ILE A 15 -11.41 -3.47 -7.94
C ILE A 15 -10.60 -4.77 -7.91
N ILE A 16 -9.52 -4.77 -7.13
CA ILE A 16 -8.73 -5.97 -6.82
C ILE A 16 -8.95 -6.28 -5.34
N ASN A 17 -9.57 -7.42 -5.04
CA ASN A 17 -9.65 -7.92 -3.68
C ASN A 17 -8.35 -8.66 -3.37
N VAL A 18 -7.47 -8.02 -2.59
CA VAL A 18 -6.25 -8.64 -2.08
C VAL A 18 -6.59 -9.28 -0.74
N THR A 19 -6.38 -10.59 -0.63
CA THR A 19 -6.52 -11.30 0.66
C THR A 19 -5.12 -11.62 1.16
N PHE A 20 -4.77 -11.13 2.34
CA PHE A 20 -3.53 -11.52 3.02
C PHE A 20 -3.74 -12.90 3.65
N LYS A 21 -2.74 -13.78 3.52
CA LYS A 21 -2.80 -15.10 4.15
C LYS A 21 -2.88 -14.91 5.66
N THR A 22 -3.91 -15.48 6.28
CA THR A 22 -4.00 -15.50 7.74
C THR A 22 -3.09 -16.61 8.23
N ARG A 23 -2.12 -16.25 9.07
CA ARG A 23 -1.20 -17.20 9.69
C ARG A 23 -1.91 -17.93 10.84
N ASN A 24 -1.56 -19.20 11.05
CA ASN A 24 -2.07 -19.99 12.18
C ASN A 24 -1.34 -19.67 13.50
N ASP A 25 -0.20 -18.98 13.41
CA ASP A 25 0.56 -18.56 14.58
C ASP A 25 -0.16 -17.40 15.27
N ALA A 26 -0.47 -17.58 16.55
CA ALA A 26 -1.28 -16.62 17.31
C ALA A 26 -0.58 -15.27 17.58
N THR A 27 0.73 -15.16 17.30
CA THR A 27 1.57 -14.03 17.72
C THR A 27 2.49 -13.54 16.60
N ILE A 28 2.52 -12.23 16.40
CA ILE A 28 3.50 -11.51 15.59
C ILE A 28 4.60 -11.02 16.52
N LEU A 29 5.83 -11.49 16.31
CA LEU A 29 6.96 -11.15 17.18
C LEU A 29 7.39 -9.69 17.01
N HIS A 30 7.75 -9.29 15.79
CA HIS A 30 8.16 -7.92 15.49
C HIS A 30 7.46 -7.42 14.24
N LEU A 31 6.62 -6.40 14.42
CA LEU A 31 5.89 -5.75 13.33
C LEU A 31 6.59 -4.44 12.94
N ASN A 32 6.99 -4.33 11.68
CA ASN A 32 7.55 -3.09 11.14
C ASN A 32 6.50 -2.35 10.31
N ILE A 33 6.29 -1.08 10.61
CA ILE A 33 5.33 -0.22 9.91
C ILE A 33 6.08 0.79 9.05
N TYR A 34 5.66 0.88 7.79
CA TYR A 34 6.21 1.84 6.83
C TYR A 34 5.11 2.48 6.00
N SER A 35 5.38 3.72 5.59
CA SER A 35 4.51 4.50 4.72
C SER A 35 5.28 4.92 3.47
N THR A 36 4.70 4.72 2.30
CA THR A 36 5.28 5.15 1.02
C THR A 36 4.28 5.99 0.22
N ARG A 37 4.78 6.97 -0.55
CA ARG A 37 3.95 7.83 -1.40
C ARG A 37 3.78 7.18 -2.77
N LEU A 38 2.54 7.06 -3.20
CA LEU A 38 2.18 6.54 -4.52
C LEU A 38 1.61 7.66 -5.38
N GLN A 39 2.14 7.81 -6.59
CA GLN A 39 1.56 8.68 -7.61
C GLN A 39 0.61 7.85 -8.46
N VAL A 40 -0.68 8.20 -8.42
CA VAL A 40 -1.72 7.50 -9.18
C VAL A 40 -2.00 8.27 -10.46
N TYR A 41 -1.92 7.55 -11.58
CA TYR A 41 -2.22 8.04 -12.91
C TYR A 41 -3.58 7.49 -13.34
N ASP A 42 -4.52 8.38 -13.61
CA ASP A 42 -5.83 7.99 -14.12
C ASP A 42 -5.77 7.70 -15.63
N GLU A 43 -6.85 7.11 -16.15
CA GLU A 43 -7.02 6.79 -17.57
C GLU A 43 -6.72 7.97 -18.51
N GLY A 44 -7.00 9.20 -18.07
CA GLY A 44 -6.70 10.42 -18.81
C GLY A 44 -5.20 10.65 -19.03
N GLU A 45 -4.32 10.23 -18.12
CA GLU A 45 -2.87 10.44 -18.27
C GLU A 45 -2.26 9.56 -19.36
N TRP A 46 -2.73 8.31 -19.53
CA TRP A 46 -2.32 7.47 -20.66
C TRP A 46 -2.78 8.08 -21.99
N GLN A 47 -4.01 8.62 -22.03
CA GLN A 47 -4.51 9.31 -23.21
C GLN A 47 -3.82 10.66 -23.47
N VAL A 48 -3.45 11.42 -22.43
CA VAL A 48 -2.68 12.67 -22.57
C VAL A 48 -1.29 12.38 -23.10
N LYS A 49 -0.60 11.36 -22.56
CA LYS A 49 0.73 10.96 -23.04
C LYS A 49 0.71 10.55 -24.51
N ASN A 50 -0.36 9.90 -24.97
CA ASN A 50 -0.44 9.35 -26.33
C ASN A 50 -1.15 10.26 -27.35
N HIS A 51 -2.08 11.11 -26.90
CA HIS A 51 -3.00 11.86 -27.78
C HIS A 51 -3.10 13.37 -27.44
N GLY A 52 -2.32 13.88 -26.47
CA GLY A 52 -2.17 15.32 -26.23
C GLY A 52 -3.43 16.08 -25.82
N THR A 53 -4.54 15.41 -25.54
CA THR A 53 -5.84 16.04 -25.32
C THR A 53 -6.26 15.92 -23.85
N GLY A 54 -6.30 17.05 -23.12
CA GLY A 54 -7.02 17.23 -21.85
C GLY A 54 -6.32 16.78 -20.56
N GLY A 55 -5.76 17.73 -19.80
CA GLY A 55 -5.10 17.45 -18.52
C GLY A 55 -6.07 17.03 -17.41
N LYS A 56 -5.92 15.80 -16.91
CA LYS A 56 -6.42 15.40 -15.58
C LYS A 56 -5.29 15.53 -14.55
N ARG A 57 -5.64 15.76 -13.29
CA ARG A 57 -4.69 16.08 -12.21
C ARG A 57 -4.17 14.79 -11.56
N ARG A 58 -2.85 14.66 -11.46
CA ARG A 58 -2.17 13.60 -10.70
C ARG A 58 -2.61 13.63 -9.24
N VAL A 59 -2.93 12.46 -8.68
CA VAL A 59 -3.29 12.34 -7.26
C VAL A 59 -2.22 11.54 -6.55
N TRP A 60 -1.75 12.08 -5.43
CA TRP A 60 -0.83 11.38 -4.53
C TRP A 60 -1.63 10.71 -3.42
N HIS A 61 -1.26 9.46 -3.14
CA HIS A 61 -1.76 8.68 -2.01
C HIS A 61 -0.59 8.23 -1.13
N LYS A 62 -0.86 7.87 0.11
CA LYS A 62 0.10 7.18 0.98
C LYS A 62 -0.37 5.72 1.16
N LEU A 63 0.53 4.78 0.92
CA LEU A 63 0.35 3.38 1.27
C LEU A 63 1.05 3.12 2.59
N HIS A 64 0.28 2.76 3.61
CA HIS A 64 0.73 2.33 4.92
C HIS A 64 0.71 0.81 4.95
N SER A 65 1.79 0.19 5.39
CA SER A 65 1.91 -1.27 5.39
C SER A 65 2.67 -1.73 6.61
N ALA A 66 2.22 -2.85 7.16
CA ALA A 66 2.83 -3.49 8.30
C ALA A 66 3.35 -4.87 7.87
N VAL A 67 4.64 -5.10 8.09
CA VAL A 67 5.36 -6.30 7.70
C VAL A 67 5.95 -6.97 8.93
N GLU A 68 5.75 -8.27 9.06
CA GLU A 68 6.45 -9.05 10.08
C GLU A 68 7.91 -9.25 9.68
N ILE A 69 8.84 -8.85 10.54
CA ILE A 69 10.27 -8.81 10.19
C ILE A 69 10.83 -10.22 9.93
N ASN A 70 10.39 -11.22 10.71
CA ASN A 70 10.97 -12.56 10.67
C ASN A 70 10.56 -13.35 9.41
N THR A 71 9.35 -13.12 8.91
CA THR A 71 8.81 -13.84 7.75
C THR A 71 8.78 -13.01 6.48
N HIS A 72 8.97 -11.69 6.61
CA HIS A 72 8.82 -10.72 5.52
C HIS A 72 7.41 -10.73 4.90
N GLU A 73 6.40 -11.19 5.64
CA GLU A 73 5.01 -11.19 5.19
C GLU A 73 4.34 -9.85 5.49
N ILE A 74 3.57 -9.35 4.52
CA ILE A 74 2.68 -8.20 4.73
C ILE A 74 1.47 -8.68 5.51
N VAL A 75 1.32 -8.17 6.73
CA VAL A 75 0.22 -8.50 7.64
C VAL A 75 -1.02 -7.68 7.29
N VAL A 76 -0.83 -6.40 7.02
CA VAL A 76 -1.90 -5.47 6.66
C VAL A 76 -1.34 -4.33 5.83
N ALA A 77 -2.16 -3.79 4.93
CA ALA A 77 -1.87 -2.57 4.21
C ALA A 77 -3.13 -1.70 4.08
N LYS A 78 -2.94 -0.38 4.09
CA LYS A 78 -4.01 0.60 3.93
C LYS A 78 -3.54 1.76 3.06
N LEU A 79 -4.37 2.13 2.09
CA LEU A 79 -4.17 3.33 1.28
C LEU A 79 -4.93 4.51 1.90
N SER A 80 -4.31 5.68 1.93
CA SER A 80 -4.92 6.93 2.38
C SER A 80 -4.62 8.09 1.42
N ALA A 81 -5.37 9.18 1.54
CA ALA A 81 -5.00 10.44 0.89
C ALA A 81 -3.66 10.97 1.44
N LEU A 82 -2.93 11.75 0.64
CA LEU A 82 -1.60 12.27 1.02
C LEU A 82 -1.65 13.18 2.27
N ASN A 83 -2.74 13.92 2.46
CA ASN A 83 -2.93 14.85 3.58
C ASN A 83 -3.27 14.18 4.91
N MET A 84 -3.50 12.86 4.92
CA MET A 84 -3.69 12.12 6.18
C MET A 84 -2.34 11.92 6.87
N THR A 85 -2.31 12.21 8.17
CA THR A 85 -1.16 11.94 9.02
C THR A 85 -1.04 10.46 9.28
N ASP A 86 0.20 9.98 9.47
CA ASP A 86 0.46 8.57 9.69
C ASP A 86 -0.17 8.10 11.02
N SER A 87 -0.19 8.97 12.03
CA SER A 87 -0.86 8.73 13.32
C SER A 87 -2.36 8.48 13.21
N ALA A 88 -3.06 9.21 12.32
CA ALA A 88 -4.50 9.05 12.12
C ALA A 88 -4.84 7.71 11.45
N VAL A 89 -3.94 7.19 10.61
CA VAL A 89 -4.14 5.92 9.90
C VAL A 89 -3.71 4.72 10.75
N LEU A 90 -2.69 4.89 11.59
CA LEU A 90 -2.08 3.84 12.38
C LEU A 90 -3.08 3.06 13.25
N SER A 91 -3.94 3.73 14.00
CA SER A 91 -4.91 3.06 14.88
C SER A 91 -5.86 2.14 14.08
N ASN A 92 -6.35 2.63 12.93
CA ASN A 92 -7.23 1.84 12.08
C ASN A 92 -6.49 0.67 11.38
N LEU A 93 -5.22 0.86 11.05
CA LEU A 93 -4.37 -0.20 10.49
C LEU A 93 -4.19 -1.33 11.51
N LEU A 94 -3.92 -0.99 12.77
CA LEU A 94 -3.72 -1.96 13.85
C LEU A 94 -5.00 -2.70 14.24
N GLN A 95 -6.17 -2.05 14.19
CA GLN A 95 -7.46 -2.71 14.43
C GLN A 95 -7.78 -3.86 13.47
N GLN A 96 -7.13 -3.89 12.30
CA GLN A 96 -7.29 -4.98 11.33
C GLN A 96 -6.48 -6.23 11.71
N ILE A 97 -5.48 -6.08 12.59
CA ILE A 97 -4.63 -7.18 13.06
C ILE A 97 -5.32 -7.84 14.26
N ARG A 98 -5.71 -9.11 14.08
CA ARG A 98 -6.36 -9.92 15.14
C ARG A 98 -5.38 -10.71 16.01
N LEU A 99 -4.10 -10.71 15.63
CA LEU A 99 -3.03 -11.44 16.31
C LEU A 99 -2.41 -10.59 17.41
N LYS A 100 -1.81 -11.24 18.42
CA LYS A 100 -1.04 -10.55 19.45
C LYS A 100 0.25 -10.01 18.85
N ILE A 101 0.56 -8.74 19.08
CA ILE A 101 1.82 -8.11 18.66
C ILE A 101 2.72 -8.01 19.89
N THR A 102 3.93 -8.55 19.82
CA THR A 102 4.90 -8.47 20.94
C THR A 102 5.66 -7.16 20.89
N GLU A 103 6.19 -6.78 19.72
CA GLU A 103 6.93 -5.55 19.51
C GLU A 103 6.57 -4.88 18.19
N MET A 104 6.70 -3.55 18.17
CA MET A 104 6.42 -2.74 17.00
C MET A 104 7.52 -1.71 16.76
N SER A 105 7.95 -1.64 15.51
CA SER A 105 8.89 -0.64 15.02
C SER A 105 8.22 0.16 13.90
N GLY A 106 8.52 1.46 13.81
CA GLY A 106 8.01 2.32 12.76
C GLY A 106 9.12 3.20 12.21
N GLY A 107 9.20 3.32 10.89
CA GLY A 107 9.94 4.41 10.28
C GLY A 107 9.30 5.73 10.69
N GLY A 108 10.12 6.72 11.09
CA GLY A 108 9.61 8.04 11.49
C GLY A 108 8.67 8.61 10.43
N PRO A 109 7.62 9.36 10.84
CA PRO A 109 6.61 9.85 9.91
C PRO A 109 7.27 10.69 8.81
N CYS A 110 6.96 10.37 7.55
CA CYS A 110 7.37 11.17 6.40
C CYS A 110 6.43 12.38 6.26
N ASP A 111 6.39 13.20 7.31
CA ASP A 111 5.73 14.49 7.32
C ASP A 111 6.72 15.52 6.76
N THR A 112 6.59 15.83 5.48
CA THR A 112 7.31 16.95 4.88
C THR A 112 6.57 18.23 5.27
N LYS A 113 7.32 19.21 5.80
CA LYS A 113 6.89 20.59 5.98
C LYS A 113 6.30 21.18 4.70
#